data_AF-A0A9X3EHM6-F1
#
_entry.id   AF-A0A9X3EHM6-F1
#
_cell.length_a   1.000
_cell.length_b   1.000
_cell.length_c   1.000
_cell.angle_alpha   90.00
_cell.angle_beta   90.00
_cell.angle_gamma   90.00
#
_symmetry.space_group_name_H-M   'P 1'
#
loop_
_entity.id
_entity.type
_entity.pdbx_description
1 polymer ?
#
loop_
_entity_poly.entity_id
_entity_poly.type
_entity_poly.pdbx_seq_one_letter_code
_entity_poly.pdbx_strand_id
1 'polypeptide(L)'
;MSEPSLISQGLELMIFGMGVVFVFLTMLVYATNIMSSLVNKIAPEVEVAPAPARKPVAPASTGIDPQLVKVLSAAVKEHRARQQ
;
A
#
# COMPACT_ATOMS: atom_id res chain seq x y z
N MET A 1 -15.89 -9.27 -57.99
CA MET A 1 -15.78 -9.83 -56.62
C MET A 1 -14.30 -9.89 -56.31
N SER A 2 -13.83 -8.97 -55.48
CA SER A 2 -12.43 -8.89 -55.09
C SER A 2 -12.27 -9.73 -53.83
N GLU A 3 -11.83 -10.98 -53.99
CA GLU A 3 -11.55 -11.86 -52.85
C GLU A 3 -10.46 -11.19 -51.98
N PRO A 4 -10.72 -10.94 -50.68
CA PRO A 4 -9.71 -10.37 -49.80
C PRO A 4 -8.51 -11.33 -49.75
N SER A 5 -7.30 -10.78 -49.92
CA SER A 5 -6.08 -11.59 -49.94
C SER A 5 -5.90 -12.33 -48.61
N LEU A 6 -5.31 -13.53 -48.62
CA LEU A 6 -5.06 -14.30 -47.38
C LEU A 6 -4.28 -13.49 -46.32
N ILE A 7 -3.44 -12.56 -46.77
CA ILE A 7 -2.70 -11.64 -45.89
C ILE A 7 -3.67 -10.68 -45.18
N SER A 8 -4.68 -10.16 -45.87
CA SER A 8 -5.70 -9.29 -45.24
C SER A 8 -6.55 -10.03 -44.21
N GLN A 9 -6.94 -11.28 -44.49
CA GLN A 9 -7.63 -12.12 -43.51
C GLN A 9 -6.76 -12.46 -42.30
N GLY A 10 -5.47 -12.77 -42.53
CA GLY A 10 -4.51 -12.99 -41.45
C GLY A 10 -4.32 -11.75 -40.57
N LEU A 11 -4.29 -10.57 -41.17
CA LEU A 11 -4.18 -9.30 -40.45
C LEU A 11 -5.43 -9.01 -39.62
N GLU A 12 -6.63 -9.23 -40.18
CA GLU A 12 -7.89 -9.11 -39.44
C GLU A 12 -7.94 -10.08 -38.25
N LEU A 13 -7.52 -11.33 -38.46
CA LEU A 13 -7.45 -12.34 -37.40
C LEU A 13 -6.46 -11.95 -36.29
N MET A 14 -5.30 -11.39 -36.65
CA MET A 14 -4.32 -10.90 -35.67
C MET A 14 -4.88 -9.76 -34.84
N ILE A 15 -5.50 -8.76 -35.48
CA ILE A 15 -6.09 -7.61 -34.79
C ILE A 15 -7.22 -8.09 -33.86
N PHE A 16 -8.08 -8.98 -34.34
CA PHE A 16 -9.18 -9.52 -33.56
C PHE A 16 -8.69 -10.35 -32.38
N GLY A 17 -7.78 -11.30 -32.62
CA GLY A 17 -7.21 -12.16 -31.59
C GLY A 17 -6.45 -11.37 -30.52
N MET A 18 -5.59 -10.44 -30.94
CA MET A 18 -4.84 -9.57 -30.03
C MET A 18 -5.77 -8.61 -29.27
N GLY A 19 -6.82 -8.10 -29.91
CA GLY A 19 -7.82 -7.24 -29.28
C GLY A 19 -8.64 -7.97 -28.21
N VAL A 20 -9.12 -9.18 -28.49
CA VAL A 20 -9.86 -10.00 -27.51
C VAL A 20 -9.00 -10.35 -26.31
N VAL A 21 -7.74 -10.74 -26.53
CA VAL A 21 -6.79 -11.01 -25.44
C VAL A 21 -6.55 -9.75 -24.62
N PHE A 22 -6.33 -8.59 -25.25
CA PHE A 22 -6.13 -7.33 -24.55
C PHE A 22 -7.35 -6.96 -23.67
N VAL A 23 -8.56 -7.08 -24.19
CA VAL A 23 -9.80 -6.83 -23.44
C VAL A 23 -9.93 -7.81 -22.28
N PHE A 24 -9.66 -9.10 -22.52
CA PHE A 24 -9.73 -10.13 -21.48
C PHE A 24 -8.73 -9.90 -20.35
N LEU A 25 -7.47 -9.59 -20.69
CA LEU A 25 -6.45 -9.26 -19.69
C LEU A 25 -6.81 -7.98 -18.92
N THR A 26 -7.30 -6.95 -19.62
CA THR A 26 -7.80 -5.72 -18.97
C THR A 26 -8.90 -6.04 -17.96
N MET A 27 -9.88 -6.86 -18.36
CA MET A 27 -10.96 -7.32 -17.47
C MET A 27 -10.41 -8.09 -16.26
N LEU A 28 -9.42 -8.96 -16.46
CA LEU A 28 -8.76 -9.69 -15.37
C LEU A 28 -8.03 -8.74 -14.41
N VAL A 29 -7.32 -7.74 -14.92
CA VAL A 29 -6.64 -6.74 -14.08
C VAL A 29 -7.64 -5.95 -13.23
N TYR A 30 -8.81 -5.61 -13.77
CA TYR A 30 -9.88 -5.01 -12.96
C TYR A 30 -10.39 -5.96 -11.89
N ALA A 31 -10.63 -7.23 -12.23
CA ALA A 31 -11.09 -8.24 -11.28
C ALA A 31 -10.07 -8.43 -10.13
N THR A 32 -8.78 -8.52 -10.43
CA THR A 32 -7.73 -8.64 -9.41
C THR A 32 -7.59 -7.37 -8.58
N ASN A 33 -7.75 -6.18 -9.17
CA ASN A 33 -7.79 -4.92 -8.41
C ASN A 33 -8.99 -4.85 -7.45
N ILE A 34 -10.17 -5.31 -7.89
CA ILE A 34 -11.35 -5.40 -7.03
C ILE A 34 -11.07 -6.36 -5.87
N MET A 35 -10.54 -7.55 -6.15
CA MET A 35 -10.11 -8.48 -5.11
C MET A 35 -9.10 -7.83 -4.15
N SER A 36 -8.07 -7.14 -4.66
CA SER A 36 -7.07 -6.46 -3.84
C SER A 36 -7.69 -5.38 -2.95
N SER A 37 -8.61 -4.58 -3.48
CA SER A 37 -9.33 -3.56 -2.72
C SER A 37 -10.25 -4.17 -1.65
N LEU A 38 -10.97 -5.24 -2.00
CA LEU A 38 -11.82 -5.95 -1.05
C LEU A 38 -11.01 -6.61 0.06
N VAL A 39 -9.89 -7.24 -0.28
CA VAL A 39 -8.99 -7.87 0.69
C VAL A 39 -8.47 -6.82 1.67
N ASN A 40 -7.90 -5.70 1.20
CA ASN A 40 -7.42 -4.61 2.06
C ASN A 40 -8.52 -3.99 2.94
N LYS A 41 -9.78 -4.01 2.49
CA LYS A 41 -10.90 -3.42 3.21
C LYS A 41 -11.55 -4.38 4.22
N ILE A 42 -11.59 -5.68 3.94
CA ILE A 42 -12.24 -6.72 4.78
C ILE A 42 -11.26 -7.30 5.80
N ALA A 43 -10.01 -7.49 5.39
CA ALA A 43 -8.89 -7.76 6.27
C ALA A 43 -7.90 -6.61 6.07
N PRO A 44 -8.08 -5.46 6.75
CA PRO A 44 -6.97 -4.54 6.90
C PRO A 44 -5.89 -5.36 7.60
N GLU A 45 -4.97 -5.91 6.80
CA GLU A 45 -3.66 -6.27 7.26
C GLU A 45 -3.24 -5.05 8.08
N VAL A 46 -3.05 -5.26 9.38
CA VAL A 46 -2.43 -4.24 10.22
C VAL A 46 -1.14 -3.96 9.50
N GLU A 47 -1.13 -2.89 8.69
CA GLU A 47 0.06 -2.33 8.11
C GLU A 47 0.90 -2.11 9.36
N VAL A 48 1.86 -2.98 9.56
CA VAL A 48 2.99 -2.71 10.43
C VAL A 48 3.55 -1.47 9.75
N ALA A 49 3.11 -0.31 10.23
CA ALA A 49 3.33 0.97 9.60
C ALA A 49 4.79 0.97 9.16
N PRO A 50 5.11 1.25 7.88
CA PRO A 50 6.49 1.23 7.44
C PRO A 50 7.24 2.06 8.46
N ALA A 51 8.13 1.41 9.21
CA ALA A 51 8.75 2.01 10.38
C ALA A 51 9.19 3.41 9.95
N PRO A 52 8.74 4.48 10.62
CA PRO A 52 8.84 5.83 10.08
C PRO A 52 10.27 6.02 9.63
N ALA A 53 10.46 6.25 8.32
CA ALA A 53 11.78 6.47 7.75
C ALA A 53 12.50 7.43 8.69
N ARG A 54 13.60 6.97 9.31
CA ARG A 54 14.28 7.69 10.38
C ARG A 54 14.51 9.11 9.88
N LYS A 55 13.71 10.06 10.38
CA LYS A 55 13.99 11.49 10.19
C LYS A 55 15.41 11.70 10.72
N PRO A 56 16.29 12.42 10.01
CA PRO A 56 17.58 12.81 10.55
C PRO A 56 17.33 13.42 11.91
N VAL A 57 17.88 12.77 12.95
CA VAL A 57 17.72 13.23 14.32
C VAL A 57 18.42 14.57 14.37
N ALA A 58 17.66 15.66 14.55
CA ALA A 58 18.26 16.95 14.86
C ALA A 58 19.11 16.78 16.12
N PRO A 59 20.31 17.40 16.20
CA PRO A 59 21.17 17.25 17.35
C PRO A 59 20.39 17.61 18.61
N ALA A 60 20.28 16.66 19.52
CA ALA A 60 19.57 16.82 20.78
C ALA A 60 20.16 18.04 21.48
N SER A 61 19.33 19.07 21.70
CA SER A 61 19.69 20.17 22.57
C SER A 61 20.02 19.59 23.94
N THR A 62 21.22 19.86 24.44
CA THR A 62 21.78 19.42 25.74
C THR A 62 21.03 20.00 26.97
N GLY A 63 19.76 20.39 26.80
CA GLY A 63 18.87 20.82 27.86
C GLY A 63 17.91 19.70 28.24
N ILE A 64 17.71 19.51 29.54
CA ILE A 64 16.71 18.59 30.07
C ILE A 64 15.35 18.96 29.46
N ASP A 65 14.78 18.05 28.68
CA ASP A 65 13.48 18.25 28.04
C ASP A 65 12.38 18.36 29.13
N PRO A 66 11.64 19.48 29.20
CA PRO A 66 10.54 19.67 30.13
C PRO A 66 9.45 18.59 30.04
N GLN A 67 9.27 17.95 28.87
CA GLN A 67 8.36 16.82 28.73
C GLN A 67 8.89 15.58 29.46
N LEU A 68 10.20 15.32 29.38
CA LEU A 68 10.83 14.18 30.04
C LEU A 68 10.68 14.28 31.57
N VAL A 69 10.84 15.49 32.13
CA VAL A 69 10.64 15.74 33.58
C VAL A 69 9.20 15.52 34.02
N LYS A 70 8.22 15.90 33.18
CA LYS A 70 6.79 15.66 33.46
C LYS A 70 6.43 14.17 33.46
N VAL A 71 6.96 13.42 32.50
CA VAL A 71 6.73 11.96 32.44
C VAL A 71 7.40 11.26 33.62
N LEU A 72 8.64 11.62 33.94
CA LEU A 72 9.37 11.02 35.05
C LEU A 72 8.70 11.30 36.41
N SER A 73 8.22 12.53 36.63
CA SER A 73 7.53 12.90 37.87
C SER A 73 6.17 12.20 38.03
N ALA A 74 5.42 12.01 36.94
CA ALA A 74 4.20 11.20 36.95
C ALA A 74 4.51 9.73 37.29
N ALA A 75 5.53 9.15 36.66
CA ALA A 75 5.95 7.77 36.91
C ALA A 75 6.40 7.53 38.36
N VAL A 76 7.18 8.46 38.94
CA VAL A 76 7.62 8.36 40.34
C VAL A 76 6.45 8.48 41.30
N LYS A 77 5.49 9.39 41.03
CA LYS A 77 4.28 9.55 41.86
C LYS A 77 3.43 8.27 41.85
N GLU A 78 3.26 7.65 40.69
CA GLU A 78 2.50 6.40 40.55
C GLU A 78 3.22 5.22 41.22
N HIS A 79 4.54 5.11 41.08
CA HIS A 79 5.33 4.10 41.78
C HIS A 79 5.21 4.23 43.30
N ARG A 80 5.28 5.47 43.83
CA ARG A 80 5.13 5.72 45.27
C ARG A 80 3.72 5.40 45.76
N ALA A 81 2.68 5.73 44.99
CA ALA A 81 1.30 5.38 45.32
C ALA A 81 1.03 3.86 45.27
N ARG A 82 1.81 3.11 44.48
CA ARG A 82 1.75 1.64 44.41
C ARG A 82 2.56 0.94 45.50
N GLN A 83 3.49 1.64 46.14
CA GLN A 83 4.36 1.10 47.20
C GLN A 83 3.97 1.59 48.61
N GLN A 84 2.90 2.36 48.73
CA GLN A 84 2.18 2.62 49.98
C GLN A 84 0.88 1.83 50.01
#